data_AF-C6CJJ0-F1
#
_entry.id   AF-C6CJJ0-F1
#
_cell.length_a   1.000
_cell.length_b   1.000
_cell.length_c   1.000
_cell.angle_alpha   90.00
_cell.angle_beta   90.00
_cell.angle_gamma   90.00
#
_symmetry.space_group_name_H-M   'P 1'
#
loop_
_entity.id
_entity.type
_entity.pdbx_description
1 polymer ?
#
loop_
_entity_poly.entity_id
_entity_poly.type
_entity_poly.pdbx_seq_one_letter_code
_entity_poly.pdbx_strand_id
1 'polypeptide(L)'
;MKILSSSAKINFLSDKWMNLYSIGVSLISLMCVSVIYYNSVLYFNREPWDGSFQTLFPLRAIDVGSYPAIDFSYFHGNGIPYLIYPLYYLFSHIFGFGVIISALNSTFIVNCAFLYFPIYFILRKISCFSTALLVTLFISVLFDFIPYVGSYFSPLFLGAPMAVRFSPHILLAICFYNIISCCENVNRKETIKTIVITLFVASISPLLGAEQGFYAIAAFCLTVFLYFFFHEKKRLNALIYSISLFTLSILAHVVILLVLFQSLESIRAIITISNDQTWVFGVFPNSFFSSFNELFHLDNISAVVSQLVTLVAIVYTIVIFFIYRKYNLNSKYLYACLVMFFGGIVSWASNLGYIGAHQAPLEIRYITLSFFPILFFTFNKNAKLKNG
;
A
#
# COMPACT_ATOMS: atom_id res chain seq x y z
N MET A 1 -46.08 -10.27 22.27
CA MET A 1 -44.61 -10.36 22.51
C MET A 1 -43.74 -10.54 21.24
N LYS A 2 -44.29 -10.61 20.01
CA LYS A 2 -43.50 -10.80 18.76
C LYS A 2 -43.21 -9.52 17.95
N ILE A 3 -43.70 -8.34 18.38
CA ILE A 3 -43.61 -7.09 17.61
C ILE A 3 -42.51 -6.14 18.15
N LEU A 4 -42.04 -6.34 19.39
CA LEU A 4 -40.99 -5.50 20.00
C LEU A 4 -39.55 -5.95 19.66
N SER A 5 -39.35 -7.16 19.12
CA SER A 5 -38.01 -7.65 18.78
C SER A 5 -37.52 -7.22 17.38
N SER A 6 -38.40 -6.69 16.52
CA SER A 6 -38.01 -6.20 15.19
C SER A 6 -37.51 -4.75 15.24
N SER A 7 -38.16 -3.85 15.98
CA SER A 7 -37.73 -2.44 16.02
C SER A 7 -36.41 -2.24 16.78
N ALA A 8 -36.16 -3.02 17.84
CA ALA A 8 -34.88 -2.98 18.57
C ALA A 8 -33.72 -3.53 17.73
N LYS A 9 -33.93 -4.61 16.95
CA LYS A 9 -32.94 -5.14 16.00
C LYS A 9 -32.67 -4.16 14.84
N ILE A 10 -33.71 -3.50 14.34
CA ILE A 10 -33.58 -2.49 13.27
C ILE A 10 -32.87 -1.22 13.80
N ASN A 11 -33.12 -0.83 15.05
CA ASN A 11 -32.43 0.31 15.67
C ASN A 11 -30.97 0.00 16.01
N PHE A 12 -30.65 -1.18 16.55
CA PHE A 12 -29.27 -1.58 16.87
C PHE A 12 -28.40 -1.79 15.62
N LEU A 13 -29.02 -2.12 14.48
CA LEU A 13 -28.38 -2.21 13.16
C LEU A 13 -28.52 -0.93 12.33
N SER A 14 -29.06 0.16 12.89
CA SER A 14 -29.08 1.43 12.17
C SER A 14 -27.65 1.92 11.94
N ASP A 15 -27.42 2.61 10.83
CA ASP A 15 -26.10 3.11 10.43
C ASP A 15 -25.40 3.86 11.57
N LYS A 16 -26.16 4.57 12.42
CA LYS A 16 -25.62 5.29 13.58
C LYS A 16 -24.94 4.37 14.61
N TRP A 17 -25.56 3.26 14.99
CA TRP A 17 -25.02 2.32 15.98
C TRP A 17 -23.88 1.49 15.42
N MET A 18 -23.98 1.13 14.14
CA MET A 18 -22.89 0.49 13.41
C MET A 18 -21.65 1.40 13.37
N ASN A 19 -21.82 2.69 13.12
CA ASN A 19 -20.71 3.65 13.11
C ASN A 19 -20.07 3.81 14.49
N LEU A 20 -20.87 3.90 15.56
CA LEU A 20 -20.36 3.97 16.93
C LEU A 20 -19.62 2.70 17.34
N TYR A 21 -20.17 1.53 17.02
CA TYR A 21 -19.53 0.24 17.25
C TYR A 21 -18.18 0.17 16.51
N SER A 22 -18.17 0.56 15.25
CA SER A 22 -16.98 0.60 14.43
C SER A 22 -15.88 1.51 14.97
N ILE A 23 -16.24 2.72 15.41
CA ILE A 23 -15.30 3.64 16.07
C ILE A 23 -14.77 3.01 17.36
N GLY A 24 -15.64 2.40 18.18
CA GLY A 24 -15.24 1.72 19.40
C GLY A 24 -14.24 0.58 19.15
N VAL A 25 -14.50 -0.27 18.16
CA VAL A 25 -13.59 -1.36 17.77
C VAL A 25 -12.26 -0.82 17.26
N SER A 26 -12.25 0.25 16.45
CA SER A 26 -11.00 0.90 16.00
C SER A 26 -10.18 1.45 17.16
N LEU A 27 -10.83 2.09 18.14
CA LEU A 27 -10.13 2.64 19.32
C LEU A 27 -9.57 1.52 20.21
N ILE A 28 -10.35 0.45 20.42
CA ILE A 28 -9.89 -0.73 21.17
C ILE A 28 -8.72 -1.39 20.44
N SER A 29 -8.76 -1.48 19.11
CA SER A 29 -7.65 -1.99 18.32
C SER A 29 -6.39 -1.13 18.47
N LEU A 30 -6.51 0.19 18.36
CA LEU A 30 -5.39 1.09 18.62
C LEU A 30 -4.82 0.94 20.04
N MET A 31 -5.67 0.77 21.06
CA MET A 31 -5.22 0.53 22.44
C MET A 31 -4.53 -0.83 22.61
N CYS A 32 -5.15 -1.93 22.15
CA CYS A 32 -4.57 -3.27 22.23
C CYS A 32 -3.22 -3.34 21.52
N VAL A 33 -3.13 -2.70 20.35
CA VAL A 33 -1.87 -2.63 19.64
C VAL A 33 -0.86 -1.79 20.40
N SER A 34 -1.23 -0.63 20.95
CA SER A 34 -0.31 0.18 21.79
C SER A 34 0.25 -0.62 22.99
N VAL A 35 -0.56 -1.49 23.60
CA VAL A 35 -0.14 -2.37 24.70
C VAL A 35 0.80 -3.47 24.22
N ILE A 36 0.49 -4.13 23.10
CA ILE A 36 1.40 -5.11 22.47
C ILE A 36 2.74 -4.45 22.13
N TYR A 37 2.71 -3.21 21.67
CA TYR A 37 3.88 -2.43 21.26
C TYR A 37 4.73 -1.97 22.44
N TYR A 38 4.12 -1.63 23.58
CA TYR A 38 4.86 -1.39 24.81
C TYR A 38 5.71 -2.62 25.19
N ASN A 39 5.16 -3.82 25.00
CA ASN A 39 5.89 -5.05 25.28
C ASN A 39 6.96 -5.37 24.23
N SER A 40 6.76 -5.04 22.95
CA SER A 40 7.80 -5.27 21.92
C SER A 40 9.00 -4.32 22.05
N VAL A 41 8.80 -3.10 22.56
CA VAL A 41 9.90 -2.18 22.92
C VAL A 41 10.84 -2.80 23.96
N LEU A 42 10.33 -3.66 24.86
CA LEU A 42 11.15 -4.36 25.86
C LEU A 42 12.09 -5.39 25.24
N TYR A 43 11.81 -5.83 24.01
CA TYR A 43 12.62 -6.78 23.24
C TYR A 43 13.37 -6.12 22.08
N PHE A 44 13.50 -4.79 22.09
CA PHE A 44 14.17 -4.01 21.05
C PHE A 44 15.55 -4.57 20.74
N ASN A 45 15.71 -5.10 19.53
CA ASN A 45 16.97 -5.67 19.08
C ASN A 45 17.82 -4.55 18.44
N ARG A 46 19.11 -4.51 18.78
CA ARG A 46 19.94 -3.31 18.57
C ARG A 46 20.48 -3.17 17.14
N GLU A 47 20.06 -4.01 16.21
CA GLU A 47 20.67 -4.04 14.89
C GLU A 47 20.21 -2.87 14.00
N PRO A 48 21.12 -2.25 13.23
CA PRO A 48 20.79 -1.11 12.36
C PRO A 48 19.75 -1.41 11.27
N TRP A 49 19.57 -2.69 10.92
CA TRP A 49 18.60 -3.15 9.92
C TRP A 49 17.19 -3.40 10.48
N ASP A 50 16.98 -3.32 11.79
CA ASP A 50 15.64 -3.36 12.38
C ASP A 50 14.84 -2.15 11.88
N GLY A 51 13.61 -2.39 11.41
CA GLY A 51 12.71 -1.33 10.95
C GLY A 51 12.53 -0.21 11.97
N SER A 52 12.62 -0.55 13.26
CA SER A 52 12.53 0.42 14.37
C SER A 52 13.65 1.48 14.31
N PHE A 53 14.90 1.08 13.99
CA PHE A 53 16.01 2.02 13.79
C PHE A 53 15.87 2.82 12.51
N GLN A 54 15.40 2.16 11.45
CA GLN A 54 15.17 2.82 10.16
C GLN A 54 14.21 4.00 10.33
N THR A 55 13.22 3.92 11.21
CA THR A 55 12.32 5.06 11.45
C THR A 55 12.81 6.00 12.56
N LEU A 56 13.49 5.51 13.59
CA LEU A 56 13.94 6.36 14.70
C LEU A 56 15.04 7.36 14.28
N PHE A 57 16.02 6.92 13.49
CA PHE A 57 17.12 7.77 13.03
C PHE A 57 16.64 9.04 12.29
N PRO A 58 15.80 8.95 11.23
CA PRO A 58 15.37 10.13 10.50
C PRO A 58 14.50 11.07 11.36
N LEU A 59 13.72 10.54 12.32
CA LEU A 59 12.94 11.37 13.24
C LEU A 59 13.84 12.19 14.18
N ARG A 60 14.90 11.58 14.72
CA ARG A 60 15.90 12.28 15.54
C ARG A 60 16.74 13.25 14.74
N ALA A 61 16.99 12.98 13.46
CA ALA A 61 17.66 13.91 12.57
C ALA A 61 16.82 15.19 12.39
N ILE A 62 15.50 15.04 12.26
CA ILE A 62 14.59 16.19 12.20
C ILE A 62 14.58 16.98 13.52
N ASP A 63 14.63 16.30 14.68
CA ASP A 63 14.71 16.99 15.99
C ASP A 63 15.93 17.93 16.10
N VAL A 64 17.05 17.57 15.46
CA VAL A 64 18.28 18.40 15.47
C VAL A 64 18.36 19.36 14.27
N GLY A 65 17.27 19.49 13.49
CA GLY A 65 17.14 20.46 12.41
C GLY A 65 17.57 19.98 11.03
N SER A 66 17.78 18.67 10.83
CA SER A 66 18.07 18.10 9.51
C SER A 66 16.80 17.72 8.74
N TYR A 67 16.82 17.87 7.42
CA TYR A 67 15.68 17.65 6.54
C TYR A 67 15.89 16.46 5.58
N PRO A 68 14.97 15.47 5.57
CA PRO A 68 15.00 14.41 4.57
C PRO A 68 15.00 14.95 3.12
N ALA A 69 15.72 14.28 2.23
CA ALA A 69 16.02 14.67 0.84
C ALA A 69 16.88 15.93 0.64
N ILE A 70 17.28 16.61 1.72
CA ILE A 70 18.21 17.76 1.66
C ILE A 70 19.51 17.38 2.38
N ASP A 71 19.42 17.06 3.67
CA ASP A 71 20.58 16.77 4.53
C ASP A 71 20.88 15.27 4.61
N PHE A 72 19.86 14.43 4.44
CA PHE A 72 20.00 12.97 4.42
C PHE A 72 18.97 12.32 3.50
N SER A 73 19.27 11.09 3.06
CA SER A 73 18.34 10.30 2.25
C SER A 73 17.71 9.17 3.07
N TYR A 74 16.39 9.04 2.94
CA TYR A 74 15.61 7.96 3.53
C TYR A 74 15.24 6.94 2.44
N PHE A 75 15.86 5.77 2.52
CA PHE A 75 15.79 4.72 1.48
C PHE A 75 14.38 4.30 1.07
N HIS A 76 13.43 4.30 2.02
CA HIS A 76 12.08 3.82 1.75
C HIS A 76 11.13 4.89 1.18
N GLY A 77 11.59 6.12 1.03
CA GLY A 77 10.83 7.23 0.47
C GLY A 77 10.95 8.48 1.34
N ASN A 78 11.60 9.52 0.82
CA ASN A 78 11.93 10.74 1.59
C ASN A 78 10.73 11.50 2.14
N GLY A 79 9.51 11.26 1.64
CA GLY A 79 8.27 11.83 2.18
C GLY A 79 7.82 11.19 3.49
N ILE A 80 8.23 9.95 3.76
CA ILE A 80 7.74 9.18 4.92
C ILE A 80 8.09 9.83 6.26
N PRO A 81 9.35 10.27 6.53
CA PRO A 81 9.67 10.89 7.80
C PRO A 81 8.81 12.13 8.10
N TYR A 82 8.49 12.94 7.07
CA TYR A 82 7.61 14.10 7.20
C TYR A 82 6.17 13.74 7.59
N LEU A 83 5.69 12.54 7.25
CA LEU A 83 4.37 12.06 7.65
C LEU A 83 4.34 11.58 9.11
N ILE A 84 5.44 10.97 9.56
CA ILE A 84 5.53 10.36 10.90
C ILE A 84 5.91 11.41 11.95
N TYR A 85 6.75 12.38 11.59
CA TYR A 85 7.32 13.36 12.52
C TYR A 85 6.30 14.16 13.33
N PRO A 86 5.17 14.64 12.77
CA PRO A 86 4.19 15.39 13.58
C PRO A 86 3.62 14.59 14.75
N LEU A 87 3.33 13.30 14.54
CA LEU A 87 2.86 12.41 15.61
C LEU A 87 3.98 12.05 16.58
N TYR A 88 5.19 11.85 16.05
CA TYR A 88 6.36 11.60 16.87
C TYR A 88 6.60 12.77 17.83
N TYR A 89 6.60 14.00 17.32
CA TYR A 89 6.80 15.21 18.10
C TYR A 89 5.73 15.39 19.19
N LEU A 90 4.47 15.11 18.84
CA LEU A 90 3.36 15.11 19.80
C LEU A 90 3.60 14.12 20.95
N PHE A 91 4.00 12.89 20.63
CA PHE A 91 4.22 11.86 21.64
C PHE A 91 5.48 12.07 22.46
N SER A 92 6.60 12.44 21.83
CA SER A 92 7.89 12.58 22.52
C SER A 92 8.01 13.88 23.31
N HIS A 93 7.68 15.02 22.69
CA HIS A 93 7.95 16.34 23.27
C HIS A 93 6.75 16.92 24.02
N ILE A 94 5.52 16.67 23.54
CA ILE A 94 4.32 17.22 24.18
C ILE A 94 3.80 16.29 25.28
N PHE A 95 3.70 14.98 25.03
CA PHE A 95 3.22 14.02 26.03
C PHE A 95 4.35 13.37 26.86
N GLY A 96 5.62 13.59 26.50
CA GLY A 96 6.75 13.11 27.27
C GLY A 96 6.95 11.59 27.24
N PHE A 97 6.43 10.89 26.23
CA PHE A 97 6.70 9.47 26.06
C PHE A 97 8.14 9.23 25.62
N GLY A 98 8.70 8.06 25.97
CA GLY A 98 10.05 7.68 25.55
C GLY A 98 10.21 7.76 24.02
N VAL A 99 11.39 8.18 23.57
CA VAL A 99 11.69 8.44 22.15
C VAL A 99 11.42 7.22 21.26
N ILE A 100 11.81 6.02 21.71
CA ILE A 100 11.56 4.77 20.97
C ILE A 100 10.06 4.46 20.88
N ILE A 101 9.34 4.57 22.00
CA ILE A 101 7.88 4.34 22.05
C ILE A 101 7.16 5.32 21.13
N SER A 102 7.55 6.59 21.18
CA SER A 102 6.99 7.65 20.34
C SER A 102 7.19 7.36 18.86
N ALA A 103 8.38 6.93 18.45
CA ALA A 103 8.67 6.59 17.06
C ALA A 103 7.83 5.38 16.60
N LEU A 104 7.82 4.30 17.37
CA LEU A 104 7.08 3.09 17.02
C LEU A 104 5.56 3.32 16.93
N ASN A 105 4.98 4.00 17.92
CA ASN A 105 3.55 4.31 17.92
C ASN A 105 3.18 5.24 16.76
N SER A 106 4.00 6.25 16.47
CA SER A 106 3.76 7.16 15.35
C SER A 106 3.80 6.43 14.02
N THR A 107 4.82 5.60 13.79
CA THR A 107 4.94 4.78 12.58
C THR A 107 3.74 3.85 12.43
N PHE A 108 3.32 3.20 13.52
CA PHE A 108 2.18 2.30 13.49
C PHE A 108 0.87 3.03 13.13
N ILE A 109 0.58 4.16 13.79
CA ILE A 109 -0.63 4.95 13.51
C ILE A 109 -0.64 5.43 12.06
N VAL A 110 0.49 5.94 11.55
CA VAL A 110 0.61 6.34 10.15
C VAL A 110 0.39 5.15 9.22
N ASN A 111 1.00 4.00 9.49
CA ASN A 111 0.78 2.77 8.73
C ASN A 111 -0.71 2.36 8.69
N CYS A 112 -1.40 2.37 9.84
CA CYS A 112 -2.84 2.08 9.89
C CYS A 112 -3.65 3.06 9.04
N ALA A 113 -3.36 4.37 9.14
CA ALA A 113 -4.06 5.38 8.36
C ALA A 113 -3.87 5.17 6.84
N PHE A 114 -2.62 4.93 6.42
CA PHE A 114 -2.26 4.73 5.01
C PHE A 114 -2.67 3.37 4.44
N LEU A 115 -3.01 2.40 5.29
CA LEU A 115 -3.60 1.13 4.86
C LEU A 115 -5.14 1.19 4.83
N TYR A 116 -5.74 1.50 5.97
CA TYR A 116 -7.16 1.28 6.18
C TYR A 116 -8.02 2.39 5.59
N PHE A 117 -7.56 3.66 5.55
CA PHE A 117 -8.33 4.70 4.87
C PHE A 117 -8.43 4.46 3.36
N PRO A 118 -7.34 4.16 2.64
CA PRO A 118 -7.46 3.81 1.22
C PRO A 118 -8.34 2.58 0.97
N ILE A 119 -8.21 1.52 1.77
CA ILE A 119 -9.09 0.33 1.68
C ILE A 119 -10.56 0.72 1.89
N TYR A 120 -10.85 1.52 2.91
CA TYR A 120 -12.19 2.02 3.15
C TYR A 120 -12.72 2.82 1.95
N PHE A 121 -11.94 3.76 1.42
CA PHE A 121 -12.39 4.61 0.32
C PHE A 121 -12.61 3.84 -0.98
N ILE A 122 -11.80 2.83 -1.30
CA ILE A 122 -12.04 1.98 -2.48
C ILE A 122 -13.30 1.13 -2.28
N LEU A 123 -13.56 0.60 -1.07
CA LEU A 123 -14.79 -0.12 -0.75
C LEU A 123 -16.03 0.78 -0.78
N ARG A 124 -15.90 2.06 -0.38
CA ARG A 124 -16.97 3.06 -0.47
C ARG A 124 -17.45 3.33 -1.90
N LYS A 125 -16.62 3.05 -2.92
CA LYS A 125 -17.02 3.19 -4.33
C LYS A 125 -18.08 2.17 -4.76
N ILE A 126 -18.24 1.08 -4.01
CA ILE A 126 -19.02 -0.10 -4.45
C ILE A 126 -20.00 -0.63 -3.39
N SER A 127 -20.02 -0.01 -2.22
CA SER A 127 -20.86 -0.41 -1.09
C SER A 127 -21.49 0.80 -0.41
N CYS A 128 -22.31 0.59 0.62
CA CYS A 128 -22.76 1.67 1.50
C CYS A 128 -21.74 1.96 2.60
N PHE A 129 -21.96 2.99 3.42
CA PHE A 129 -21.02 3.42 4.45
C PHE A 129 -20.72 2.27 5.44
N SER A 130 -21.78 1.71 6.02
CA SER A 130 -21.73 0.70 7.07
C SER A 130 -21.03 -0.56 6.61
N THR A 131 -21.28 -0.98 5.36
CA THR A 131 -20.63 -2.16 4.80
C THR A 131 -19.15 -1.94 4.53
N ALA A 132 -18.75 -0.80 3.94
CA ALA A 132 -17.33 -0.50 3.72
C ALA A 132 -16.56 -0.45 5.05
N LEU A 133 -17.17 0.16 6.07
CA LEU A 133 -16.57 0.28 7.39
C LEU A 133 -16.43 -1.09 8.06
N LEU A 134 -17.48 -1.91 8.08
CA LEU A 134 -17.45 -3.26 8.63
C LEU A 134 -16.40 -4.14 7.95
N VAL A 135 -16.31 -4.09 6.62
CA VAL A 135 -15.33 -4.90 5.88
C VAL A 135 -13.91 -4.40 6.15
N THR A 136 -13.70 -3.08 6.22
CA THR A 136 -12.39 -2.52 6.59
C THR A 136 -11.97 -2.95 7.98
N LEU A 137 -12.89 -2.96 8.95
CA LEU A 137 -12.65 -3.45 10.31
C LEU A 137 -12.39 -4.95 10.36
N PHE A 138 -13.11 -5.73 9.55
CA PHE A 138 -12.85 -7.16 9.44
C PHE A 138 -11.42 -7.41 8.92
N ILE A 139 -11.01 -6.67 7.89
CA ILE A 139 -9.63 -6.73 7.35
C ILE A 139 -8.63 -6.28 8.43
N SER A 140 -8.92 -5.23 9.19
CA SER A 140 -8.02 -4.78 10.26
C SER A 140 -7.88 -5.84 11.35
N VAL A 141 -8.98 -6.46 11.79
CA VAL A 141 -8.94 -7.54 12.77
C VAL A 141 -8.11 -8.72 12.27
N LEU A 142 -8.32 -9.10 11.01
CA LEU A 142 -7.61 -10.20 10.37
C LEU A 142 -6.10 -9.93 10.22
N PHE A 143 -5.70 -8.68 9.98
CA PHE A 143 -4.29 -8.30 9.86
C PHE A 143 -3.60 -8.01 11.20
N ASP A 144 -4.30 -7.37 12.14
CA ASP A 144 -3.69 -6.86 13.38
C ASP A 144 -3.70 -7.88 14.52
N PHE A 145 -4.71 -8.75 14.57
CA PHE A 145 -4.94 -9.62 15.73
C PHE A 145 -4.73 -11.10 15.45
N ILE A 146 -4.52 -11.48 14.19
CA ILE A 146 -4.17 -12.86 13.84
C ILE A 146 -2.70 -12.85 13.43
N PRO A 147 -1.75 -13.16 14.34
CA PRO A 147 -0.32 -12.91 14.11
C PRO A 147 0.23 -13.58 12.86
N TYR A 148 -0.17 -14.81 12.58
CA TYR A 148 0.22 -15.55 11.38
C TYR A 148 -0.35 -14.93 10.10
N VAL A 149 -1.53 -14.32 10.15
CA VAL A 149 -2.09 -13.65 8.97
C VAL A 149 -1.44 -12.29 8.78
N GLY A 150 -1.22 -11.55 9.87
CA GLY A 150 -0.49 -10.28 9.86
C GLY A 150 0.92 -10.40 9.30
N SER A 151 1.71 -11.36 9.80
CA SER A 151 3.14 -11.50 9.43
C SER A 151 3.36 -11.74 7.93
N TYR A 152 2.51 -12.56 7.30
CA TYR A 152 2.66 -12.95 5.90
C TYR A 152 1.86 -12.09 4.93
N PHE A 153 0.65 -11.67 5.31
CA PHE A 153 -0.32 -11.04 4.38
C PHE A 153 -0.55 -9.55 4.62
N SER A 154 -0.26 -9.04 5.82
CA SER A 154 -0.44 -7.62 6.12
C SER A 154 0.78 -6.80 5.71
N PRO A 155 0.59 -5.63 5.06
CA PRO A 155 1.66 -4.65 4.92
C PRO A 155 1.94 -3.89 6.22
N LEU A 156 1.27 -4.21 7.33
CA LEU A 156 1.63 -3.68 8.65
C LEU A 156 2.83 -4.44 9.20
N PHE A 157 3.96 -3.75 9.23
CA PHE A 157 5.18 -4.25 9.83
C PHE A 157 5.56 -3.37 11.00
N LEU A 158 5.99 -4.00 12.09
CA LEU A 158 6.50 -3.29 13.27
C LEU A 158 7.77 -2.51 12.89
N GLY A 159 7.83 -1.24 13.26
CA GLY A 159 9.00 -0.38 13.04
C GLY A 159 9.21 0.10 11.61
N ALA A 160 8.79 -0.64 10.57
CA ALA A 160 8.94 -0.21 9.18
C ALA A 160 7.63 0.40 8.62
N PRO A 161 7.71 1.51 7.85
CA PRO A 161 6.54 2.20 7.28
C PRO A 161 5.98 1.50 6.02
N MET A 162 5.80 0.17 6.10
CA MET A 162 5.43 -0.68 4.97
C MET A 162 4.07 -0.35 4.38
N ALA A 163 3.06 -0.05 5.20
CA ALA A 163 1.75 0.33 4.68
C ALA A 163 1.78 1.66 3.93
N VAL A 164 2.60 2.62 4.38
CA VAL A 164 2.81 3.89 3.64
C VAL A 164 3.37 3.60 2.25
N ARG A 165 4.37 2.70 2.15
CA ARG A 165 5.00 2.29 0.88
C ARG A 165 4.05 1.58 -0.08
N PHE A 166 3.06 0.86 0.45
CA PHE A 166 2.08 0.12 -0.34
C PHE A 166 0.88 0.98 -0.75
N SER A 167 0.56 2.02 0.04
CA SER A 167 -0.58 2.91 -0.18
C SER A 167 -0.66 3.55 -1.58
N PRO A 168 0.45 3.89 -2.30
CA PRO A 168 0.37 4.44 -3.64
C PRO A 168 -0.41 3.57 -4.61
N HIS A 169 -0.33 2.24 -4.48
CA HIS A 169 -1.04 1.30 -5.33
C HIS A 169 -2.56 1.39 -5.12
N ILE A 170 -3.01 1.47 -3.87
CA ILE A 170 -4.43 1.60 -3.53
C ILE A 170 -4.94 2.98 -3.94
N LEU A 171 -4.16 4.03 -3.69
CA LEU A 171 -4.51 5.40 -4.08
C LEU A 171 -4.62 5.55 -5.60
N LEU A 172 -3.69 4.98 -6.37
CA LEU A 172 -3.75 4.98 -7.83
C LEU A 172 -4.85 4.08 -8.37
N ALA A 173 -5.22 2.99 -7.68
CA ALA A 173 -6.42 2.21 -8.00
C ALA A 173 -7.70 3.04 -7.83
N ILE A 174 -7.81 3.84 -6.76
CA ILE A 174 -8.92 4.78 -6.55
C ILE A 174 -8.93 5.86 -7.65
N CYS A 175 -7.75 6.40 -8.00
CA CYS A 175 -7.61 7.38 -9.07
C CYS A 175 -8.06 6.81 -10.41
N PHE A 176 -7.64 5.59 -10.75
CA PHE A 176 -8.09 4.87 -11.93
C PHE A 176 -9.62 4.79 -11.98
N TYR A 177 -10.25 4.30 -10.91
CA TYR A 177 -11.71 4.17 -10.85
C TYR A 177 -12.43 5.51 -11.09
N ASN A 178 -11.91 6.59 -10.49
CA ASN A 178 -12.48 7.92 -10.62
C ASN A 178 -12.31 8.48 -12.04
N ILE A 179 -11.12 8.33 -12.65
CA ILE A 179 -10.86 8.79 -14.03
C ILE A 179 -11.87 8.16 -14.97
N ILE A 180 -12.00 6.83 -14.95
CA ILE A 180 -12.90 6.13 -15.87
C ILE A 180 -14.36 6.53 -15.61
N SER A 181 -14.77 6.65 -14.34
CA SER A 181 -16.13 7.08 -14.01
C SER A 181 -16.45 8.50 -14.48
N CYS A 182 -15.51 9.44 -14.38
CA CYS A 182 -15.69 10.81 -14.87
C CYS A 182 -15.71 10.86 -16.41
N CYS A 183 -14.90 10.04 -17.08
CA CYS A 183 -14.91 9.90 -18.53
C CYS A 183 -16.26 9.38 -19.05
N GLU A 184 -16.86 8.39 -18.39
CA GLU A 184 -18.20 7.87 -18.74
C GLU A 184 -19.31 8.91 -18.55
N ASN A 185 -19.23 9.72 -17.49
CA ASN A 185 -20.23 10.75 -17.19
C ASN A 185 -20.06 12.04 -18.03
N VAL A 186 -19.05 12.10 -18.90
CA VAL A 186 -18.76 13.22 -19.83
C VAL A 186 -18.65 14.60 -19.13
N ASN A 187 -18.26 14.63 -17.85
CA ASN A 187 -18.10 15.88 -17.11
C ASN A 187 -16.66 16.40 -17.23
N ARG A 188 -16.40 17.27 -18.21
CA ARG A 188 -15.05 17.80 -18.50
C ARG A 188 -14.35 18.42 -17.29
N LYS A 189 -15.07 19.19 -16.47
CA LYS A 189 -14.49 19.87 -15.29
C LYS A 189 -14.05 18.86 -14.24
N GLU A 190 -14.87 17.85 -13.97
CA GLU A 190 -14.53 16.77 -13.02
C GLU A 190 -13.42 15.87 -13.55
N THR A 191 -13.41 15.57 -14.85
CA THR A 191 -12.32 14.79 -15.48
C THR A 191 -10.99 15.50 -15.34
N ILE A 192 -10.91 16.80 -15.67
CA ILE A 192 -9.67 17.58 -15.51
C ILE A 192 -9.23 17.58 -14.04
N LYS A 193 -10.14 17.86 -13.10
CA LYS A 193 -9.83 17.83 -11.67
C LYS A 193 -9.27 16.47 -11.25
N THR A 194 -9.88 15.38 -11.73
CA THR A 194 -9.47 14.01 -11.38
C THR A 194 -8.10 13.67 -11.97
N ILE A 195 -7.80 14.11 -13.20
CA ILE A 195 -6.48 13.95 -13.82
C ILE A 195 -5.41 14.70 -13.02
N VAL A 196 -5.68 15.94 -12.63
CA VAL A 196 -4.75 16.74 -11.80
C VAL A 196 -4.47 16.04 -10.46
N ILE A 197 -5.51 15.56 -9.78
CA ILE A 197 -5.34 14.79 -8.53
C ILE A 197 -4.53 13.53 -8.78
N THR A 198 -4.79 12.81 -9.88
CA THR A 198 -4.07 11.58 -10.21
C THR A 198 -2.60 11.84 -10.48
N LEU A 199 -2.27 12.90 -11.23
CA LEU A 199 -0.89 13.30 -11.47
C LEU A 199 -0.19 13.69 -10.16
N PHE A 200 -0.87 14.42 -9.28
CA PHE A 200 -0.35 14.74 -7.96
C PHE A 200 -0.06 13.47 -7.15
N VAL A 201 -1.04 12.55 -7.04
CA VAL A 201 -0.87 11.26 -6.34
C VAL A 201 0.28 10.46 -6.95
N ALA A 202 0.33 10.34 -8.27
CA ALA A 202 1.41 9.65 -8.97
C ALA A 202 2.78 10.28 -8.67
N SER A 203 2.87 11.60 -8.68
CA SER A 203 4.13 12.33 -8.45
C SER A 203 4.64 12.26 -7.00
N ILE A 204 3.77 12.09 -6.01
CA ILE A 204 4.19 11.89 -4.61
C ILE A 204 4.47 10.41 -4.30
N SER A 205 4.00 9.46 -5.13
CA SER A 205 4.19 8.02 -4.88
C SER A 205 5.64 7.63 -4.59
N PRO A 206 6.66 8.08 -5.34
CA PRO A 206 8.05 7.73 -5.03
C PRO A 206 8.55 8.36 -3.71
N LEU A 207 7.98 9.49 -3.27
CA LEU A 207 8.28 10.03 -1.95
C LEU A 207 7.72 9.14 -0.83
N LEU A 208 6.64 8.41 -1.08
CA LEU A 208 5.99 7.54 -0.10
C LEU A 208 6.50 6.10 -0.11
N GLY A 209 7.24 5.69 -1.15
CA GLY A 209 7.61 4.29 -1.33
C GLY A 209 8.95 4.01 -2.03
N ALA A 210 9.70 5.05 -2.40
CA ALA A 210 10.86 4.96 -3.29
C ALA A 210 10.52 4.12 -4.53
N GLU A 211 11.21 3.00 -4.72
CA GLU A 211 10.99 2.02 -5.79
C GLU A 211 9.52 1.57 -5.88
N GLN A 212 8.89 1.28 -4.73
CA GLN A 212 7.49 0.84 -4.67
C GLN A 212 6.53 1.92 -5.19
N GLY A 213 6.89 3.19 -5.03
CA GLY A 213 6.13 4.30 -5.61
C GLY A 213 6.20 4.31 -7.14
N PHE A 214 7.36 4.02 -7.72
CA PHE A 214 7.51 3.89 -9.17
C PHE A 214 6.79 2.65 -9.71
N TYR A 215 6.80 1.54 -8.98
CA TYR A 215 6.04 0.34 -9.34
C TYR A 215 4.54 0.64 -9.40
N ALA A 216 4.02 1.43 -8.47
CA ALA A 216 2.62 1.86 -8.48
C ALA A 216 2.27 2.68 -9.74
N ILE A 217 3.15 3.61 -10.16
CA ILE A 217 2.97 4.40 -11.38
C ILE A 217 2.97 3.50 -12.61
N ALA A 218 3.94 2.57 -12.70
CA ALA A 218 4.04 1.63 -13.82
C ALA A 218 2.80 0.73 -13.91
N ALA A 219 2.37 0.16 -12.79
CA ALA A 219 1.18 -0.69 -12.70
C ALA A 219 -0.11 0.07 -13.07
N PHE A 220 -0.23 1.33 -12.63
CA PHE A 220 -1.34 2.20 -13.03
C PHE A 220 -1.34 2.46 -14.54
N CYS A 221 -0.20 2.83 -15.13
CA CYS A 221 -0.10 3.11 -16.56
C CYS A 221 -0.36 1.87 -17.43
N LEU A 222 0.13 0.69 -16.99
CA LEU A 222 -0.16 -0.59 -17.62
C LEU A 222 -1.65 -0.91 -17.55
N THR A 223 -2.29 -0.68 -16.42
CA THR A 223 -3.73 -0.90 -16.27
C THR A 223 -4.54 0.01 -17.19
N VAL A 224 -4.18 1.30 -17.28
CA VAL A 224 -4.78 2.25 -18.23
C VAL A 224 -4.63 1.75 -19.67
N PHE A 225 -3.44 1.25 -20.02
CA PHE A 225 -3.19 0.68 -21.35
C PHE A 225 -4.13 -0.50 -21.61
N LEU A 226 -4.17 -1.48 -20.69
CA LEU A 226 -4.98 -2.69 -20.83
C LEU A 226 -6.48 -2.37 -20.90
N TYR A 227 -6.95 -1.38 -20.13
CA TYR A 227 -8.33 -0.92 -20.19
C TYR A 227 -8.66 -0.36 -21.58
N PHE A 228 -7.89 0.62 -22.07
CA PHE A 228 -8.19 1.22 -23.37
C PHE A 228 -7.95 0.27 -24.54
N PHE A 229 -6.97 -0.63 -24.42
CA PHE A 229 -6.62 -1.57 -25.48
C PHE A 229 -7.63 -2.71 -25.61
N PHE A 230 -8.00 -3.36 -24.50
CA PHE A 230 -8.86 -4.54 -24.53
C PHE A 230 -10.34 -4.22 -24.33
N HIS A 231 -10.68 -3.28 -23.43
CA HIS A 231 -12.07 -2.97 -23.12
C HIS A 231 -12.65 -1.96 -24.12
N GLU A 232 -12.01 -0.80 -24.26
CA GLU A 232 -12.47 0.26 -25.17
C GLU A 232 -12.08 0.02 -26.64
N LYS A 233 -11.17 -0.92 -26.91
CA LYS A 233 -10.63 -1.23 -28.24
C LYS A 233 -9.96 -0.03 -28.94
N LYS A 234 -9.51 0.97 -28.18
CA LYS A 234 -8.83 2.19 -28.66
C LYS A 234 -7.31 2.02 -28.61
N ARG A 235 -6.76 1.12 -29.42
CA ARG A 235 -5.36 0.65 -29.33
C ARG A 235 -4.30 1.76 -29.38
N LEU A 236 -4.39 2.68 -30.35
CA LEU A 236 -3.42 3.77 -30.49
C LEU A 236 -3.52 4.76 -29.31
N ASN A 237 -4.74 5.10 -28.91
CA ASN A 237 -4.97 6.00 -27.79
C ASN A 237 -4.52 5.38 -26.46
N ALA A 238 -4.64 4.06 -26.30
CA ALA A 238 -4.11 3.35 -25.13
C ALA A 238 -2.61 3.61 -24.96
N LEU A 239 -1.84 3.51 -26.05
CA LEU A 239 -0.41 3.78 -26.05
C LEU A 239 -0.13 5.26 -25.72
N ILE A 240 -0.80 6.19 -26.40
CA ILE A 240 -0.61 7.63 -26.20
C ILE A 240 -0.93 8.02 -24.77
N TYR A 241 -2.07 7.59 -24.22
CA TYR A 241 -2.50 7.94 -22.87
C TYR A 241 -1.56 7.38 -21.81
N SER A 242 -1.19 6.10 -21.91
CA SER A 242 -0.30 5.48 -20.92
C SER A 242 1.10 6.08 -20.94
N ILE A 243 1.68 6.33 -22.11
CA ILE A 243 2.99 7.00 -22.22
C ILE A 243 2.90 8.43 -21.69
N SER A 244 1.86 9.18 -22.06
CA SER A 244 1.69 10.57 -21.60
C SER A 244 1.54 10.65 -20.09
N LEU A 245 0.72 9.78 -19.48
CA LEU A 245 0.55 9.71 -18.03
C LEU A 245 1.85 9.34 -17.33
N PHE A 246 2.60 8.38 -17.86
CA PHE A 246 3.89 8.00 -17.30
C PHE A 246 4.86 9.18 -17.33
N THR A 247 5.09 9.77 -18.51
CA THR A 247 6.00 10.90 -18.68
C THR A 247 5.60 12.10 -17.82
N LEU A 248 4.32 12.47 -17.78
CA LEU A 248 3.83 13.56 -16.95
C LEU A 248 4.00 13.28 -15.45
N SER A 249 3.82 12.03 -15.01
CA SER A 249 4.02 11.64 -13.61
C SER A 249 5.49 11.78 -13.20
N ILE A 250 6.42 11.36 -14.06
CA ILE A 250 7.86 11.49 -13.82
C ILE A 250 8.28 12.97 -13.83
N LEU A 251 7.84 13.76 -14.81
CA LEU A 251 8.14 15.19 -14.86
C LEU A 251 7.58 15.93 -13.63
N ALA A 252 6.34 15.63 -13.23
CA ALA A 252 5.74 16.20 -12.02
C ALA A 252 6.53 15.81 -10.77
N HIS A 253 6.99 14.56 -10.67
CA HIS A 253 7.84 14.13 -9.56
C HIS A 253 9.15 14.92 -9.51
N VAL A 254 9.83 15.08 -10.65
CA VAL A 254 11.05 15.89 -10.75
C VAL A 254 10.80 17.35 -10.33
N VAL A 255 9.69 17.95 -10.78
CA VAL A 255 9.30 19.31 -10.36
C VAL A 255 9.09 19.37 -8.85
N ILE A 256 8.41 18.39 -8.26
CA ILE A 256 8.21 18.34 -6.80
C ILE A 256 9.57 18.29 -6.07
N LEU A 257 10.51 17.47 -6.55
CA LEU A 257 11.83 17.39 -5.94
C LEU A 257 12.59 18.71 -6.00
N LEU A 258 12.56 19.37 -7.17
CA LEU A 258 13.23 20.67 -7.35
C LEU A 258 12.56 21.79 -6.54
N VAL A 259 11.23 21.77 -6.39
CA VAL A 259 10.50 22.80 -5.64
C VAL A 259 10.63 22.59 -4.13
N LEU A 260 10.47 21.35 -3.65
CA LEU A 260 10.45 21.05 -2.21
C LEU A 260 11.84 20.83 -1.62
N PHE A 261 12.76 20.23 -2.37
CA PHE A 261 14.08 19.83 -1.88
C PHE A 261 15.23 20.51 -2.61
N GLN A 262 14.96 21.29 -3.66
CA GLN A 262 15.97 22.01 -4.46
C GLN A 262 17.07 21.08 -5.02
N SER A 263 16.78 19.79 -5.14
CA SER A 263 17.78 18.76 -5.41
C SER A 263 17.15 17.51 -6.01
N LEU A 264 17.94 16.82 -6.84
CA LEU A 264 17.63 15.49 -7.37
C LEU A 264 18.49 14.40 -6.72
N GLU A 265 19.27 14.74 -5.69
CA GLU A 265 20.12 13.80 -4.97
C GLU A 265 19.32 12.67 -4.33
N SER A 266 18.05 12.90 -3.99
CA SER A 266 17.13 11.87 -3.54
C SER A 266 16.94 10.71 -4.54
N ILE A 267 16.99 10.99 -5.85
CA ILE A 267 16.94 9.96 -6.90
C ILE A 267 18.29 9.25 -6.99
N ARG A 268 19.39 10.00 -6.97
CA ARG A 268 20.75 9.43 -7.02
C ARG A 268 21.04 8.54 -5.82
N ALA A 269 20.55 8.92 -4.65
CA ALA A 269 20.71 8.17 -3.41
C ALA A 269 20.10 6.77 -3.48
N ILE A 270 19.04 6.54 -4.28
CA ILE A 270 18.51 5.19 -4.50
C ILE A 270 19.60 4.30 -5.12
N ILE A 271 20.33 4.80 -6.11
CA ILE A 271 21.42 4.07 -6.75
C ILE A 271 22.56 3.85 -5.75
N THR A 272 22.96 4.90 -5.02
CA THR A 272 24.07 4.83 -4.07
C THR A 272 23.79 3.87 -2.91
N ILE A 273 22.60 3.95 -2.32
CA ILE A 273 22.20 3.08 -1.20
C ILE A 273 22.08 1.63 -1.67
N SER A 274 21.58 1.39 -2.88
CA SER A 274 21.51 0.03 -3.43
C SER A 274 22.89 -0.57 -3.71
N ASN A 275 23.87 0.24 -4.10
CA ASN A 275 25.24 -0.22 -4.36
C ASN A 275 26.08 -0.40 -3.09
N ASP A 276 25.77 0.30 -2.00
CA ASP A 276 26.55 0.28 -0.76
C ASP A 276 25.68 0.02 0.49
N GLN A 277 24.96 -1.09 0.47
CA GLN A 277 24.12 -1.51 1.59
C GLN A 277 24.93 -1.78 2.87
N THR A 278 26.20 -2.19 2.73
CA THR A 278 27.09 -2.44 3.87
C THR A 278 27.35 -1.17 4.65
N TRP A 279 27.69 -0.07 3.98
CA TRP A 279 27.95 1.20 4.64
C TRP A 279 26.69 1.82 5.22
N VAL A 280 25.56 1.70 4.53
CA VAL A 280 24.30 2.37 4.91
C VAL A 280 23.53 1.61 6.00
N PHE A 281 23.46 0.28 5.90
CA PHE A 281 22.64 -0.55 6.79
C PHE A 281 23.45 -1.48 7.68
N GLY A 282 24.78 -1.56 7.50
CA GLY A 282 25.60 -2.54 8.22
C GLY A 282 25.26 -3.99 7.83
N VAL A 283 24.65 -4.20 6.66
CA VAL A 283 24.27 -5.52 6.14
C VAL A 283 24.92 -5.71 4.78
N PHE A 284 25.47 -6.89 4.54
CA PHE A 284 26.00 -7.24 3.23
C PHE A 284 24.92 -7.13 2.15
N PRO A 285 25.30 -6.77 0.90
CA PRO A 285 24.36 -6.77 -0.21
C PRO A 285 23.65 -8.11 -0.28
N ASN A 286 22.36 -8.05 -0.56
CA ASN A 286 21.56 -9.25 -0.62
C ASN A 286 22.09 -10.22 -1.69
N SER A 287 22.00 -11.52 -1.39
CA SER A 287 22.40 -12.55 -2.33
C SER A 287 21.38 -12.67 -3.47
N PHE A 288 21.87 -12.68 -4.70
CA PHE A 288 21.09 -12.98 -5.90
C PHE A 288 21.64 -14.24 -6.58
N PHE A 289 20.80 -14.92 -7.35
CA PHE A 289 21.23 -16.00 -8.22
C PHE A 289 22.27 -15.48 -9.20
N SER A 290 23.37 -16.23 -9.31
CA SER A 290 24.46 -15.90 -10.24
C SER A 290 24.06 -16.15 -11.69
N SER A 291 23.08 -17.05 -11.91
CA SER A 291 22.56 -17.39 -13.23
C SER A 291 21.08 -17.78 -13.18
N PHE A 292 20.38 -17.65 -14.30
CA PHE A 292 18.97 -18.06 -14.41
C PHE A 292 18.78 -19.58 -14.15
N ASN A 293 19.82 -20.39 -14.37
CA ASN A 293 19.76 -21.83 -14.13
C ASN A 293 19.67 -22.16 -12.62
N GLU A 294 20.24 -21.33 -11.75
CA GLU A 294 20.15 -21.51 -10.29
C GLU A 294 18.71 -21.35 -9.76
N LEU A 295 17.83 -20.66 -10.50
CA LEU A 295 16.41 -20.60 -10.15
C LEU A 295 15.78 -22.00 -10.06
N PHE A 296 16.30 -22.97 -10.82
CA PHE A 296 15.82 -24.34 -10.89
C PHE A 296 16.61 -25.32 -10.01
N HIS A 297 17.67 -24.85 -9.34
CA HIS A 297 18.46 -25.64 -8.39
C HIS A 297 18.01 -25.31 -6.96
N LEU A 298 17.39 -26.29 -6.30
CA LEU A 298 16.71 -26.12 -5.01
C LEU A 298 17.65 -26.15 -3.78
N ASP A 299 18.97 -26.03 -3.98
CA ASP A 299 19.96 -26.31 -2.94
C ASP A 299 19.99 -25.26 -1.81
N ASN A 300 19.35 -24.10 -2.00
CA ASN A 300 19.25 -23.07 -0.97
C ASN A 300 17.84 -23.00 -0.37
N ILE A 301 17.67 -23.54 0.84
CA ILE A 301 16.40 -23.60 1.59
C ILE A 301 15.68 -22.24 1.65
N SER A 302 16.43 -21.14 1.75
CA SER A 302 15.85 -19.78 1.81
C SER A 302 15.28 -19.29 0.47
N ALA A 303 15.89 -19.71 -0.65
CA ALA A 303 15.36 -19.51 -1.99
C ALA A 303 14.12 -20.36 -2.25
N VAL A 304 14.12 -21.62 -1.83
CA VAL A 304 13.00 -22.55 -2.07
C VAL A 304 11.69 -22.04 -1.48
N VAL A 305 11.72 -21.53 -0.24
CA VAL A 305 10.52 -20.96 0.40
C VAL A 305 10.04 -19.73 -0.36
N SER A 306 10.94 -18.84 -0.77
CA SER A 306 10.60 -17.63 -1.53
C SER A 306 9.98 -17.97 -2.89
N GLN A 307 10.59 -18.90 -3.62
CA GLN A 307 10.12 -19.39 -4.93
C GLN A 307 8.78 -20.11 -4.84
N LEU A 308 8.56 -20.95 -3.81
CA LEU A 308 7.31 -21.68 -3.63
C LEU A 308 6.17 -20.73 -3.25
N VAL A 309 6.44 -19.77 -2.36
CA VAL A 309 5.49 -18.71 -2.01
C VAL A 309 5.10 -17.88 -3.23
N THR A 310 6.10 -17.50 -4.04
CA THR A 310 5.90 -16.83 -5.33
C THR A 310 5.02 -17.66 -6.26
N LEU A 311 5.32 -18.95 -6.44
CA LEU A 311 4.55 -19.83 -7.31
C LEU A 311 3.09 -19.94 -6.84
N VAL A 312 2.86 -20.06 -5.54
CA VAL A 312 1.52 -20.07 -4.94
C VAL A 312 0.80 -18.74 -5.23
N ALA A 313 1.50 -17.61 -5.08
CA ALA A 313 0.98 -16.29 -5.43
C ALA A 313 0.59 -16.16 -6.92
N ILE A 314 1.39 -16.72 -7.84
CA ILE A 314 1.10 -16.77 -9.28
C ILE A 314 -0.12 -17.64 -9.57
N VAL A 315 -0.19 -18.85 -9.01
CA VAL A 315 -1.34 -19.75 -9.22
C VAL A 315 -2.62 -19.11 -8.68
N TYR A 316 -2.53 -18.56 -7.46
CA TYR A 316 -3.63 -17.84 -6.83
C TYR A 316 -4.14 -16.70 -7.70
N THR A 317 -3.21 -15.91 -8.24
CA THR A 317 -3.48 -14.82 -9.18
C THR A 317 -4.27 -15.27 -10.41
N ILE A 318 -3.84 -16.35 -11.06
CA ILE A 318 -4.49 -16.88 -12.27
C ILE A 318 -5.92 -17.32 -11.93
N VAL A 319 -6.09 -18.01 -10.80
CA VAL A 319 -7.39 -18.48 -10.32
C VAL A 319 -8.33 -17.30 -10.03
N ILE A 320 -7.84 -16.28 -9.35
CA ILE A 320 -8.64 -15.09 -9.03
C ILE A 320 -9.02 -14.31 -10.29
N PHE A 321 -8.10 -14.14 -11.24
CA PHE A 321 -8.40 -13.52 -12.52
C PHE A 321 -9.46 -14.30 -13.30
N PHE A 322 -9.39 -15.64 -13.27
CA PHE A 322 -10.40 -16.50 -13.89
C PHE A 322 -11.77 -16.36 -13.23
N ILE A 323 -11.82 -16.43 -11.89
CA ILE A 323 -13.03 -16.20 -11.09
C ILE A 323 -13.62 -14.84 -11.46
N TYR A 324 -12.79 -13.80 -11.53
CA TYR A 324 -13.21 -12.46 -11.88
C TYR A 324 -13.92 -12.42 -13.24
N ARG A 325 -13.28 -12.94 -14.28
CA ARG A 325 -13.82 -12.95 -15.65
C ARG A 325 -15.11 -13.75 -15.74
N LYS A 326 -15.22 -14.85 -14.98
CA LYS A 326 -16.40 -15.71 -14.91
C LYS A 326 -17.61 -15.00 -14.27
N TYR A 327 -17.40 -14.18 -13.24
CA TYR A 327 -18.50 -13.52 -12.51
C TYR A 327 -18.89 -12.13 -13.06
N ASN A 328 -18.31 -11.70 -14.18
CA ASN A 328 -18.64 -10.46 -14.91
C ASN A 328 -18.80 -9.22 -14.00
N LEU A 329 -17.83 -9.06 -13.10
CA LEU A 329 -17.81 -7.96 -12.14
C LEU A 329 -17.54 -6.62 -12.84
N ASN A 330 -18.03 -5.52 -12.26
CA ASN A 330 -17.90 -4.15 -12.80
C ASN A 330 -16.49 -3.88 -13.35
N SER A 331 -16.39 -3.68 -14.67
CA SER A 331 -15.10 -3.57 -15.36
C SER A 331 -14.19 -2.53 -14.72
N LYS A 332 -14.69 -1.34 -14.34
CA LYS A 332 -13.88 -0.29 -13.69
C LYS A 332 -13.19 -0.77 -12.42
N TYR A 333 -13.87 -1.59 -11.64
CA TYR A 333 -13.34 -2.11 -10.40
C TYR A 333 -12.35 -3.26 -10.64
N LEU A 334 -12.56 -4.08 -11.69
CA LEU A 334 -11.52 -5.03 -12.16
C LEU A 334 -10.19 -4.31 -12.27
N TYR A 335 -10.21 -3.26 -13.09
CA TYR A 335 -9.01 -2.61 -13.52
C TYR A 335 -8.41 -1.83 -12.34
N ALA A 336 -9.22 -1.27 -11.43
CA ALA A 336 -8.70 -0.74 -10.16
C ALA A 336 -7.97 -1.83 -9.34
N CYS A 337 -8.52 -3.03 -9.21
CA CYS A 337 -7.81 -4.15 -8.56
C CYS A 337 -6.55 -4.58 -9.33
N LEU A 338 -6.58 -4.50 -10.66
CA LEU A 338 -5.43 -4.80 -11.50
C LEU A 338 -4.27 -3.84 -11.26
N VAL A 339 -4.51 -2.58 -10.84
CA VAL A 339 -3.41 -1.68 -10.43
C VAL A 339 -2.61 -2.26 -9.27
N MET A 340 -3.28 -2.76 -8.23
CA MET A 340 -2.60 -3.38 -7.07
C MET A 340 -1.91 -4.68 -7.46
N PHE A 341 -2.60 -5.48 -8.29
CA PHE A 341 -2.09 -6.76 -8.77
C PHE A 341 -0.82 -6.61 -9.64
N PHE A 342 -0.84 -5.72 -10.65
CA PHE A 342 0.33 -5.44 -11.46
C PHE A 342 1.45 -4.77 -10.65
N GLY A 343 1.11 -4.02 -9.59
CA GLY A 343 2.10 -3.55 -8.62
C GLY A 343 2.87 -4.69 -7.96
N GLY A 344 2.16 -5.75 -7.55
CA GLY A 344 2.75 -6.99 -7.08
C GLY A 344 3.67 -7.64 -8.12
N ILE A 345 3.22 -7.77 -9.38
CA ILE A 345 4.06 -8.34 -10.45
C ILE A 345 5.32 -7.50 -10.70
N VAL A 346 5.20 -6.18 -10.77
CA VAL A 346 6.35 -5.29 -11.04
C VAL A 346 7.33 -5.34 -9.87
N SER A 347 6.83 -5.32 -8.63
CA SER A 347 7.66 -5.51 -7.44
C SER A 347 8.28 -6.91 -7.36
N TRP A 348 7.63 -7.93 -7.93
CA TRP A 348 8.20 -9.26 -7.99
C TRP A 348 9.30 -9.34 -9.04
N ALA A 349 9.06 -8.80 -10.24
CA ALA A 349 10.01 -8.76 -11.33
C ALA A 349 11.32 -8.05 -10.94
N SER A 350 11.24 -6.99 -10.12
CA SER A 350 12.42 -6.31 -9.59
C SER A 350 13.24 -7.16 -8.63
N ASN A 351 12.61 -8.14 -7.98
CA ASN A 351 13.21 -9.04 -6.99
C ASN A 351 13.48 -10.44 -7.57
N LEU A 352 13.28 -10.63 -8.87
CA LEU A 352 13.55 -11.89 -9.53
C LEU A 352 15.05 -12.20 -9.42
N GLY A 353 15.37 -13.34 -8.82
CA GLY A 353 16.75 -13.72 -8.55
C GLY A 353 17.18 -13.59 -7.09
N TYR A 354 16.39 -12.92 -6.26
CA TYR A 354 16.71 -12.64 -4.87
C TYR A 354 16.62 -13.89 -3.97
N ILE A 355 17.69 -14.20 -3.22
CA ILE A 355 17.80 -15.42 -2.39
C ILE A 355 17.36 -15.20 -0.93
N GLY A 356 16.63 -14.12 -0.62
CA GLY A 356 16.12 -13.88 0.74
C GLY A 356 14.62 -14.13 0.89
N ALA A 357 14.24 -14.90 1.91
CA ALA A 357 12.85 -15.26 2.20
C ALA A 357 11.95 -14.07 2.59
N HIS A 358 12.52 -12.93 2.98
CA HIS A 358 11.74 -11.79 3.49
C HIS A 358 11.07 -10.93 2.40
N GLN A 359 11.34 -11.17 1.11
CA GLN A 359 10.72 -10.41 0.01
C GLN A 359 9.54 -11.12 -0.67
N ALA A 360 9.44 -12.44 -0.60
CA ALA A 360 8.26 -13.19 -1.06
C ALA A 360 6.93 -12.73 -0.42
N PRO A 361 6.89 -12.28 0.85
CA PRO A 361 5.70 -11.66 1.45
C PRO A 361 5.23 -10.38 0.74
N LEU A 362 6.07 -9.65 0.00
CA LEU A 362 5.68 -8.39 -0.64
C LEU A 362 4.64 -8.62 -1.73
N GLU A 363 4.87 -9.59 -2.62
CA GLU A 363 3.93 -9.97 -3.67
C GLU A 363 2.62 -10.50 -3.08
N ILE A 364 2.70 -11.37 -2.06
CA ILE A 364 1.53 -11.88 -1.34
C ILE A 364 0.70 -10.72 -0.79
N ARG A 365 1.33 -9.71 -0.18
CA ARG A 365 0.64 -8.55 0.39
C ARG A 365 -0.11 -7.76 -0.69
N TYR A 366 0.52 -7.48 -1.84
CA TYR A 366 -0.15 -6.80 -2.96
C TYR A 366 -1.33 -7.60 -3.51
N ILE A 367 -1.16 -8.91 -3.64
CA ILE A 367 -2.23 -9.82 -4.06
C ILE A 367 -3.37 -9.80 -3.05
N THR A 368 -3.06 -9.87 -1.77
CA THR A 368 -4.04 -9.85 -0.68
C THR A 368 -4.85 -8.56 -0.70
N LEU A 369 -4.19 -7.42 -0.91
CA LEU A 369 -4.86 -6.12 -1.07
C LEU A 369 -5.78 -6.07 -2.28
N SER A 370 -5.43 -6.75 -3.38
CA SER A 370 -6.30 -6.87 -4.56
C SER A 370 -7.48 -7.84 -4.33
N PHE A 371 -7.35 -8.78 -3.39
CA PHE A 371 -8.30 -9.87 -3.17
C PHE A 371 -9.50 -9.53 -2.29
N PHE A 372 -9.31 -8.82 -1.17
CA PHE A 372 -10.42 -8.42 -0.30
C PHE A 372 -11.53 -7.64 -1.03
N PRO A 373 -11.16 -6.64 -1.85
CA PRO A 373 -11.99 -6.09 -2.90
C PRO A 373 -12.83 -7.12 -3.68
N ILE A 374 -12.23 -8.21 -4.18
CA ILE A 374 -12.87 -9.21 -5.04
C ILE A 374 -13.81 -10.14 -4.25
N LEU A 375 -13.41 -10.62 -3.07
CA LEU A 375 -14.28 -11.39 -2.18
C LEU A 375 -15.55 -10.61 -1.85
N PHE A 376 -15.43 -9.30 -1.66
CA PHE A 376 -16.58 -8.47 -1.40
C PHE A 376 -17.64 -8.54 -2.53
N PHE A 377 -17.24 -8.71 -3.80
CA PHE A 377 -18.19 -8.84 -4.91
C PHE A 377 -18.84 -10.21 -5.01
N THR A 378 -18.12 -11.29 -4.72
CA THR A 378 -18.69 -12.64 -4.84
C THR A 378 -19.89 -12.79 -3.92
N PHE A 379 -19.84 -12.13 -2.75
CA PHE A 379 -20.90 -12.15 -1.73
C PHE A 379 -21.91 -11.00 -1.81
N ASN A 380 -21.67 -9.92 -2.56
CA ASN A 380 -22.60 -8.80 -2.67
C ASN A 380 -23.42 -8.83 -3.98
N LYS A 381 -24.73 -9.10 -3.88
CA LYS A 381 -25.68 -9.10 -5.01
C LYS A 381 -25.71 -7.77 -5.77
N ASN A 382 -25.55 -6.63 -5.09
CA ASN A 382 -25.57 -5.31 -5.73
C ASN A 382 -24.32 -5.03 -6.57
N ALA A 383 -23.26 -5.80 -6.35
CA ALA A 383 -22.00 -5.64 -7.07
C ALA A 383 -21.97 -6.44 -8.39
N LYS A 384 -22.94 -7.35 -8.58
CA LYS A 384 -23.13 -8.17 -9.79
C LYS A 384 -23.99 -7.48 -10.87
N LEU A 385 -24.49 -6.27 -10.62
CA LEU A 385 -25.43 -5.60 -11.50
C LEU A 385 -24.87 -4.24 -11.96
N LYS A 386 -24.32 -4.22 -13.17
CA LYS A 386 -24.32 -3.07 -14.10
C LYS A 386 -23.77 -3.47 -15.48
N ASN A 387 -24.39 -4.46 -16.11
CA ASN A 387 -24.46 -4.54 -17.56
C ASN A 387 -25.95 -4.48 -17.90
N GLY A 388 -26.46 -3.26 -17.98
CA GLY A 388 -27.64 -2.89 -18.75
C GLY A 388 -27.17 -1.94 -19.83
#